data_AF-A0A964UNJ7-F1
#
_entry.id   AF-A0A964UNJ7-F1
#
_cell.length_a   1.000
_cell.length_b   1.000
_cell.length_c   1.000
_cell.angle_alpha   90.00
_cell.angle_beta   90.00
_cell.angle_gamma   90.00
#
_symmetry.space_group_name_H-M   'P 1'
#
loop_
_entity.id
_entity.type
_entity.pdbx_description
1 polymer ?
#
loop_
_entity_poly.entity_id
_entity_poly.type
_entity_poly.pdbx_seq_one_letter_code
_entity_poly.pdbx_strand_id
1 'polypeptide(L)'
;MPPLTFPDQTYAESLTLGSTGRTVRLLWAPSETDDVTAVWLPDERILYASAAVISGIPNIGTPMRTLRDPVRWADTLDRLAALDPAVVVPEFGPVIRDGVKEQLTATAAALRWLRRAVVERLNRGMRVDDLVHDIDYPAQLFGVPWMAQNYGHRDFIVRDIVRSETGWWDGNPTHLHPARPAVAAAVRADAITDKQAVLDQAARLRDEGRVQEALHVIDLLALAPGDDPQIELARKAKAELCALRGEEALSYVSRSCYGPRPD
;
A
#
# COMPACT_ATOMS: atom_id res chain seq x y z
N MET A 1 -0.07 15.40 -24.34
CA MET A 1 1.04 14.52 -23.94
C MET A 1 2.16 14.68 -24.96
N PRO A 2 3.41 14.91 -24.55
CA PRO A 2 4.55 14.81 -25.47
C PRO A 2 4.56 13.40 -26.12
N PRO A 3 5.04 13.28 -27.37
CA PRO A 3 5.15 11.98 -28.04
C PRO A 3 6.07 11.07 -27.23
N LEU A 4 5.67 9.80 -27.11
CA LEU A 4 6.45 8.79 -26.41
C LEU A 4 7.67 8.43 -27.26
N THR A 5 8.86 8.74 -26.77
CA THR A 5 10.12 8.36 -27.44
C THR A 5 10.55 7.00 -26.91
N PHE A 6 10.68 6.02 -27.81
CA PHE A 6 11.17 4.69 -27.46
C PHE A 6 12.70 4.71 -27.27
N PRO A 7 13.26 3.82 -26.43
CA PRO A 7 14.71 3.71 -26.28
C PRO A 7 15.34 3.14 -27.56
N ASP A 8 16.46 3.72 -27.99
CA ASP A 8 17.26 3.19 -29.11
C ASP A 8 18.02 1.91 -28.73
N GLN A 9 18.29 1.74 -27.42
CA GLN A 9 18.99 0.59 -26.87
C GLN A 9 18.30 0.10 -25.61
N THR A 10 18.11 -1.21 -25.52
CA THR A 10 17.57 -1.89 -24.35
C THR A 10 18.60 -2.86 -23.77
N TYR A 11 18.36 -3.31 -22.55
CA TYR A 11 19.21 -4.27 -21.86
C TYR A 11 18.36 -5.14 -20.93
N ALA A 12 18.83 -6.35 -20.64
CA ALA A 12 18.09 -7.29 -19.78
C ALA A 12 18.48 -7.14 -18.30
N GLU A 13 19.78 -7.12 -18.00
CA GLU A 13 20.29 -7.07 -16.61
C GLU A 13 21.12 -5.83 -16.32
N SER A 14 22.04 -5.47 -17.22
CA SER A 14 22.81 -4.23 -17.11
C SER A 14 23.32 -3.74 -18.46
N LEU A 15 23.66 -2.46 -18.53
CA LEU A 15 24.34 -1.82 -19.65
C LEU A 15 25.39 -0.84 -19.12
N THR A 16 26.62 -0.96 -19.59
CA THR A 16 27.68 0.01 -19.27
C THR A 16 27.81 1.03 -20.39
N LEU A 17 27.62 2.31 -20.06
CA LEU A 17 27.90 3.45 -20.91
C LEU A 17 29.30 3.96 -20.59
N GLY A 18 30.13 4.23 -21.59
CA GLY A 18 31.55 4.56 -21.35
C GLY A 18 32.32 5.03 -22.57
N SER A 19 31.79 5.99 -23.33
CA SER A 19 32.50 6.51 -24.51
C SER A 19 33.51 7.62 -24.21
N THR A 20 33.46 8.29 -23.05
CA THR A 20 34.29 9.50 -22.79
C THR A 20 34.68 9.70 -21.31
N GLY A 21 35.38 8.75 -20.71
CA GLY A 21 36.15 8.98 -19.46
C GLY A 21 35.37 8.88 -18.14
N ARG A 22 34.10 8.49 -18.16
CA ARG A 22 33.30 8.16 -16.97
C ARG A 22 32.55 6.86 -17.18
N THR A 23 32.66 5.93 -16.24
CA THR A 23 31.90 4.68 -16.28
C THR A 23 30.51 4.91 -15.71
N VAL A 24 29.46 4.60 -16.45
CA VAL A 24 28.07 4.65 -15.97
C VAL A 24 27.42 3.29 -16.22
N ARG A 25 26.88 2.66 -15.18
CA ARG A 25 26.23 1.34 -15.28
C ARG A 25 24.74 1.48 -15.05
N LEU A 26 23.93 1.17 -16.06
CA LEU A 26 22.50 0.93 -15.90
C LEU A 26 22.31 -0.49 -15.36
N LEU A 27 21.48 -0.64 -14.34
CA LEU A 27 21.24 -1.90 -13.64
C LEU A 27 19.74 -2.14 -13.57
N TRP A 28 19.30 -3.33 -13.94
CA TRP A 28 17.93 -3.78 -13.73
C TRP A 28 17.65 -3.92 -12.24
N ALA A 29 16.72 -3.11 -11.73
CA ALA A 29 16.44 -2.93 -10.32
C ALA A 29 14.94 -3.10 -10.03
N PRO A 30 14.34 -4.26 -10.34
CA PRO A 30 12.89 -4.49 -10.24
C PRO A 30 12.42 -4.19 -8.82
N SER A 31 11.39 -3.36 -8.74
CA SER A 31 10.94 -2.74 -7.50
C SER A 31 9.53 -2.19 -7.69
N GLU A 32 9.39 -0.88 -7.87
CA GLU A 32 8.10 -0.22 -8.06
C GLU A 32 7.41 -0.66 -9.37
N THR A 33 8.22 -0.93 -10.39
CA THR A 33 7.84 -1.63 -11.62
C THR A 33 8.86 -2.71 -11.93
N ASP A 34 8.52 -3.63 -12.84
CA ASP A 34 9.42 -4.72 -13.24
C ASP A 34 10.61 -4.23 -14.09
N ASP A 35 10.55 -3.02 -14.65
CA ASP A 35 11.54 -2.44 -15.56
C ASP A 35 12.34 -1.27 -14.97
N VAL A 36 12.26 -1.05 -13.65
CA VAL A 36 13.03 0.00 -12.96
C VAL A 36 14.52 -0.15 -13.27
N THR A 37 15.14 0.97 -13.63
CA THR A 37 16.57 1.10 -13.91
C THR A 37 17.24 1.90 -12.80
N ALA A 38 18.24 1.30 -12.13
CA ALA A 38 19.17 2.04 -11.29
C ALA A 38 20.41 2.45 -12.10
N VAL A 39 21.04 3.58 -11.75
CA VAL A 39 22.25 4.08 -12.39
C VAL A 39 23.37 4.14 -11.37
N TRP A 40 24.44 3.39 -11.63
CA TRP A 40 25.61 3.29 -10.76
C TRP A 40 26.83 3.96 -11.39
N LEU A 41 27.44 4.85 -10.61
CA LEU A 41 28.65 5.57 -10.96
C LEU A 41 29.77 5.13 -10.00
N PRO A 42 30.59 4.13 -10.39
CA PRO A 42 31.52 3.47 -9.49
C PRO A 42 32.64 4.39 -8.98
N ASP A 43 33.15 5.28 -9.83
CA ASP A 43 34.29 6.13 -9.50
C ASP A 43 33.95 7.12 -8.37
N GLU A 44 32.71 7.63 -8.34
CA GLU A 44 32.21 8.52 -7.31
C GLU A 44 31.42 7.81 -6.20
N ARG A 45 31.18 6.51 -6.36
CA ARG A 45 30.31 5.69 -5.50
C ARG A 45 28.91 6.28 -5.34
N ILE A 46 28.34 6.81 -6.42
CA ILE A 46 26.99 7.38 -6.45
C ILE A 46 26.03 6.40 -7.10
N LEU A 47 24.96 6.07 -6.39
CA LEU A 47 23.85 5.27 -6.89
C LEU A 47 22.61 6.15 -7.05
N TYR A 48 22.15 6.37 -8.28
CA TYR A 48 20.76 6.77 -8.51
C TYR A 48 19.90 5.51 -8.49
N ALA A 49 19.15 5.31 -7.41
CA ALA A 49 18.40 4.09 -7.17
C ALA A 49 16.98 4.12 -7.78
N SER A 50 16.60 5.22 -8.44
CA SER A 50 15.25 5.44 -8.99
C SER A 50 14.18 5.08 -7.94
N ALA A 51 13.12 4.39 -8.33
CA ALA A 51 12.02 3.96 -7.49
C ALA A 51 12.34 2.75 -6.61
N ALA A 52 13.55 2.15 -6.71
CA ALA A 52 13.94 1.04 -5.84
C ALA A 52 14.17 1.50 -4.39
N VAL A 53 14.49 2.77 -4.17
CA VAL A 53 14.68 3.37 -2.83
C VAL A 53 13.68 4.50 -2.67
N ILE A 54 12.85 4.38 -1.64
CA ILE A 54 11.77 5.33 -1.34
C ILE A 54 12.00 5.89 0.06
N SER A 55 11.69 7.17 0.25
CA SER A 55 11.71 7.83 1.56
C SER A 55 10.45 7.50 2.38
N GLY A 56 10.27 6.23 2.73
CA GLY A 56 9.11 5.71 3.44
C GLY A 56 8.96 4.20 3.23
N ILE A 57 7.98 3.61 3.90
CA ILE A 57 7.73 2.17 3.76
C ILE A 57 7.46 1.81 2.28
N PRO A 58 8.12 0.78 1.72
CA PRO A 58 7.94 0.42 0.32
C PRO A 58 6.48 0.14 -0.01
N ASN A 59 6.04 0.68 -1.14
CA ASN A 59 4.71 0.46 -1.65
C ASN A 59 4.69 -0.86 -2.44
N ILE A 60 4.63 -2.00 -1.76
CA ILE A 60 4.51 -3.34 -2.40
C ILE A 60 3.17 -3.46 -3.17
N GLY A 61 2.18 -2.70 -2.73
CA GLY A 61 1.06 -2.29 -3.55
C GLY A 61 0.19 -1.33 -2.75
N THR A 62 -0.74 -0.70 -3.44
CA THR A 62 -1.78 0.13 -2.84
C THR A 62 -3.13 -0.46 -3.21
N PRO A 63 -4.22 -0.05 -2.54
CA PRO A 63 -5.57 -0.43 -2.94
C PRO A 63 -5.90 -0.16 -4.42
N MET A 64 -5.11 0.69 -5.11
CA MET A 64 -5.32 1.10 -6.50
C MET A 64 -4.22 0.65 -7.47
N ARG A 65 -3.19 -0.05 -7.01
CA ARG A 65 -2.03 -0.44 -7.84
C ARG A 65 -1.88 -1.95 -7.89
N THR A 66 -1.13 -2.42 -8.89
CA THR A 66 -0.77 -3.82 -9.02
C THR A 66 0.18 -4.24 -7.92
N LEU A 67 0.11 -5.52 -7.58
CA LEU A 67 1.04 -6.15 -6.66
C LEU A 67 2.47 -6.13 -7.22
N ARG A 68 3.43 -5.85 -6.35
CA ARG A 68 4.88 -5.95 -6.57
C ARG A 68 5.41 -7.04 -5.64
N ASP A 69 6.46 -7.76 -6.04
CA ASP A 69 6.98 -8.86 -5.22
C ASP A 69 7.93 -8.31 -4.12
N PRO A 70 7.61 -8.50 -2.83
CA PRO A 70 8.42 -7.96 -1.73
C PRO A 70 9.79 -8.64 -1.59
N VAL A 71 9.93 -9.91 -1.99
CA VAL A 71 11.22 -10.61 -1.95
C VAL A 71 12.10 -10.16 -3.10
N ARG A 72 11.54 -10.03 -4.32
CA ARG A 72 12.28 -9.50 -5.48
C ARG A 72 12.79 -8.08 -5.20
N TRP A 73 11.98 -7.23 -4.59
CA TRP A 73 12.42 -5.89 -4.21
C TRP A 73 13.51 -5.95 -3.13
N ALA A 74 13.38 -6.82 -2.13
CA ALA A 74 14.44 -7.04 -1.14
C ALA A 74 15.76 -7.51 -1.79
N ASP A 75 15.71 -8.41 -2.77
CA ASP A 75 16.87 -8.88 -3.52
C ASP A 75 17.50 -7.75 -4.36
N THR A 76 16.69 -6.86 -4.92
CA THR A 76 17.17 -5.62 -5.56
C THR A 76 17.92 -4.75 -4.57
N LEU A 77 17.34 -4.48 -3.39
CA LEU A 77 17.97 -3.63 -2.37
C LEU A 77 19.31 -4.20 -1.88
N ASP A 78 19.42 -5.52 -1.68
CA ASP A 78 20.68 -6.16 -1.30
C ASP A 78 21.75 -6.06 -2.39
N ARG A 79 21.37 -6.26 -3.67
CA ARG A 79 22.29 -6.07 -4.81
C ARG A 79 22.80 -4.64 -4.90
N LEU A 80 21.92 -3.66 -4.68
CA LEU A 80 22.28 -2.24 -4.66
C LEU A 80 23.17 -1.89 -3.46
N ALA A 81 22.90 -2.45 -2.28
CA ALA A 81 23.73 -2.28 -1.09
C ALA A 81 25.13 -2.88 -1.26
N ALA A 82 25.25 -4.00 -2.00
CA ALA A 82 26.52 -4.65 -2.28
C ALA A 82 27.46 -3.83 -3.19
N LEU A 83 26.94 -2.82 -3.90
CA LEU A 83 27.78 -1.85 -4.63
C LEU A 83 28.57 -0.91 -3.70
N ASP A 84 28.25 -0.93 -2.40
CA ASP A 84 28.81 -0.04 -1.37
C ASP A 84 28.72 1.46 -1.74
N PRO A 85 27.51 1.98 -2.09
CA PRO A 85 27.34 3.39 -2.45
C PRO A 85 27.65 4.30 -1.26
N ALA A 86 28.39 5.37 -1.52
CA ALA A 86 28.61 6.45 -0.57
C ALA A 86 27.41 7.42 -0.54
N VAL A 87 26.68 7.51 -1.65
CA VAL A 87 25.50 8.38 -1.81
C VAL A 87 24.42 7.64 -2.59
N VAL A 88 23.18 7.71 -2.11
CA VAL A 88 22.00 7.23 -2.85
C VAL A 88 21.10 8.40 -3.19
N VAL A 89 20.75 8.51 -4.47
CA VAL A 89 19.76 9.46 -4.98
C VAL A 89 18.50 8.66 -5.34
N PRO A 90 17.42 8.76 -4.56
CA PRO A 90 16.14 8.15 -4.93
C PRO A 90 15.46 8.96 -6.04
N GLU A 91 14.44 8.39 -6.66
CA GLU A 91 13.54 9.15 -7.55
C GLU A 91 12.68 10.15 -6.78
N PHE A 92 12.22 9.74 -5.59
CA PHE A 92 11.39 10.56 -4.71
C PHE A 92 12.01 10.69 -3.33
N GLY A 93 12.10 11.93 -2.84
CA GLY A 93 12.60 12.24 -1.51
C GLY A 93 14.06 12.72 -1.47
N PRO A 94 14.64 12.87 -0.28
CA PRO A 94 15.97 13.44 -0.09
C PRO A 94 17.08 12.47 -0.51
N VAL A 95 18.22 13.04 -0.89
CA VAL A 95 19.48 12.30 -1.10
C VAL A 95 19.97 11.72 0.22
N ILE A 96 20.36 10.44 0.21
CA ILE A 96 20.85 9.71 1.38
C ILE A 96 22.38 9.69 1.34
N ARG A 97 23.00 10.08 2.45
CA ARG A 97 24.48 10.14 2.59
C ARG A 97 24.97 9.32 3.78
N ASP A 98 24.23 9.35 4.88
CA ASP A 98 24.54 8.59 6.08
C ASP A 98 23.67 7.34 6.17
N GLY A 99 24.21 6.26 6.73
CA GLY A 99 23.44 5.02 6.95
C GLY A 99 22.96 4.33 5.67
N VAL A 100 23.51 4.65 4.49
CA VAL A 100 23.06 4.12 3.19
C VAL A 100 22.93 2.60 3.20
N LYS A 101 23.99 1.88 3.60
CA LYS A 101 24.00 0.43 3.63
C LYS A 101 22.97 -0.13 4.62
N GLU A 102 22.86 0.49 5.79
CA GLU A 102 21.88 0.11 6.81
C GLU A 102 20.45 0.28 6.28
N GLN A 103 20.13 1.44 5.71
CA GLN A 103 18.80 1.72 5.17
C GLN A 103 18.39 0.69 4.10
N LEU A 104 19.26 0.39 3.13
CA LEU A 104 18.96 -0.59 2.08
C LEU A 104 18.76 -2.00 2.65
N THR A 105 19.70 -2.47 3.47
CA THR A 105 19.67 -3.84 4.02
C THR A 105 18.57 -4.03 5.06
N ALA A 106 18.29 -3.03 5.89
CA ALA A 106 17.19 -3.06 6.86
C ALA A 106 15.82 -3.05 6.17
N THR A 107 15.67 -2.29 5.07
CA THR A 107 14.44 -2.31 4.27
C THR A 107 14.24 -3.68 3.61
N ALA A 108 15.30 -4.27 3.04
CA ALA A 108 15.26 -5.63 2.49
C ALA A 108 14.88 -6.67 3.57
N ALA A 109 15.46 -6.55 4.77
CA ALA A 109 15.15 -7.41 5.90
C ALA A 109 13.69 -7.27 6.36
N ALA A 110 13.15 -6.05 6.40
CA ALA A 110 11.76 -5.76 6.78
C ALA A 110 10.76 -6.40 5.80
N LEU A 111 11.00 -6.29 4.48
CA LEU A 111 10.15 -6.91 3.46
C LEU A 111 10.12 -8.44 3.57
N ARG A 112 11.29 -9.07 3.72
CA ARG A 112 11.37 -10.52 3.90
C ARG A 112 10.77 -10.98 5.24
N TRP A 113 10.98 -10.20 6.31
CA TRP A 113 10.37 -10.48 7.60
C TRP A 113 8.85 -10.45 7.52
N LEU A 114 8.27 -9.43 6.90
CA LEU A 114 6.82 -9.27 6.79
C LEU A 114 6.20 -10.41 5.98
N ARG A 115 6.80 -10.79 4.85
CA ARG A 115 6.34 -11.97 4.09
C ARG A 115 6.34 -13.24 4.93
N ARG A 116 7.42 -13.52 5.67
CA ARG A 116 7.46 -14.70 6.56
C ARG A 116 6.38 -14.64 7.63
N ALA A 117 6.21 -13.48 8.28
CA ALA A 117 5.22 -13.29 9.33
C ALA A 117 3.78 -13.50 8.81
N VAL A 118 3.47 -13.03 7.61
CA VAL A 118 2.16 -13.22 6.96
C VAL A 118 1.96 -14.69 6.58
N VAL A 119 2.92 -15.31 5.88
CA VAL A 119 2.83 -16.73 5.45
C VAL A 119 2.68 -17.67 6.64
N GLU A 120 3.39 -17.42 7.74
CA GLU A 120 3.27 -18.21 8.96
C GLU A 120 1.84 -18.19 9.53
N ARG A 121 1.15 -17.05 9.49
CA ARG A 121 -0.24 -16.88 9.95
C ARG A 121 -1.23 -17.51 9.00
N LEU A 122 -1.01 -17.39 7.69
CA LEU A 122 -1.80 -18.09 6.67
C LEU A 122 -1.73 -19.61 6.86
N ASN A 123 -0.54 -20.15 7.13
CA ASN A 123 -0.36 -21.58 7.43
C ASN A 123 -1.07 -22.03 8.71
N ARG A 124 -1.41 -21.10 9.62
CA ARG A 124 -2.25 -21.35 10.80
C ARG A 124 -3.75 -21.17 10.53
N GLY A 125 -4.14 -20.89 9.28
CA GLY A 125 -5.53 -20.71 8.87
C GLY A 125 -6.11 -19.32 9.16
N MET A 126 -5.27 -18.34 9.51
CA MET A 126 -5.74 -16.96 9.74
C MET A 126 -6.21 -16.31 8.44
N ARG A 127 -7.26 -15.49 8.55
CA ARG A 127 -7.81 -14.71 7.43
C ARG A 127 -7.22 -13.31 7.41
N VAL A 128 -7.27 -12.67 6.24
CA VAL A 128 -6.67 -11.34 6.02
C VAL A 128 -7.14 -10.30 7.04
N ASP A 129 -8.42 -10.34 7.43
CA ASP A 129 -9.00 -9.35 8.34
C ASP A 129 -8.51 -9.51 9.77
N ASP A 130 -8.23 -10.72 10.24
CA ASP A 130 -7.58 -10.94 11.54
C ASP A 130 -6.08 -10.63 11.46
N LEU A 131 -5.46 -11.00 10.34
CA LEU A 131 -4.02 -10.95 10.14
C LEU A 131 -3.48 -9.51 10.15
N VAL A 132 -4.21 -8.54 9.60
CA VAL A 132 -3.82 -7.11 9.67
C VAL A 132 -3.75 -6.56 11.10
N HIS A 133 -4.42 -7.20 12.06
CA HIS A 133 -4.43 -6.80 13.47
C HIS A 133 -3.51 -7.65 14.37
N ASP A 134 -3.03 -8.80 13.90
CA ASP A 134 -2.22 -9.76 14.69
C ASP A 134 -0.70 -9.54 14.62
N ILE A 135 -0.22 -8.76 13.65
CA ILE A 135 1.22 -8.62 13.44
C ILE A 135 1.82 -7.59 14.40
N ASP A 136 2.64 -8.06 15.34
CA ASP A 136 3.55 -7.23 16.13
C ASP A 136 4.79 -6.85 15.31
N TYR A 137 4.83 -5.61 14.83
CA TYR A 137 5.92 -5.11 13.98
C TYR A 137 7.17 -4.77 14.80
N PRO A 138 8.34 -5.38 14.52
CA PRO A 138 9.56 -5.10 15.27
C PRO A 138 10.02 -3.66 15.06
N ALA A 139 10.21 -2.92 16.16
CA ALA A 139 10.56 -1.50 16.11
C ALA A 139 11.89 -1.24 15.38
N GLN A 140 12.86 -2.16 15.47
CA GLN A 140 14.12 -2.05 14.75
C GLN A 140 13.99 -2.15 13.22
N LEU A 141 12.88 -2.72 12.72
CA LEU A 141 12.61 -2.83 11.27
C LEU A 141 11.60 -1.80 10.79
N PHE A 142 10.60 -1.45 11.60
CA PHE A 142 9.46 -0.63 11.16
C PHE A 142 9.30 0.70 11.92
N GLY A 143 10.05 0.90 13.01
CA GLY A 143 10.08 2.14 13.79
C GLY A 143 11.17 3.12 13.35
N VAL A 144 11.85 2.85 12.23
CA VAL A 144 12.92 3.69 11.67
C VAL A 144 12.36 4.75 10.70
N PRO A 145 13.05 5.90 10.53
CA PRO A 145 12.51 7.02 9.74
C PRO A 145 12.17 6.67 8.29
N TRP A 146 12.97 5.83 7.64
CA TRP A 146 12.74 5.40 6.26
C TRP A 146 11.63 4.35 6.10
N MET A 147 10.96 3.96 7.18
CA MET A 147 9.80 3.06 7.18
C MET A 147 8.51 3.77 7.60
N ALA A 148 8.50 5.11 7.57
CA ALA A 148 7.31 5.91 7.82
C ALA A 148 6.18 5.59 6.82
N GLN A 149 4.95 5.55 7.30
CA GLN A 149 3.75 5.22 6.51
C GLN A 149 3.15 6.47 5.84
N ASN A 150 3.98 7.23 5.13
CA ASN A 150 3.58 8.50 4.50
C ASN A 150 2.77 8.31 3.21
N TYR A 151 3.12 7.32 2.39
CA TYR A 151 2.43 6.95 1.16
C TYR A 151 2.01 5.47 1.18
N GLY A 152 2.97 4.57 1.42
CA GLY A 152 2.68 3.16 1.69
C GLY A 152 2.08 2.95 3.09
N HIS A 153 1.55 1.76 3.33
CA HIS A 153 1.02 1.33 4.62
C HIS A 153 1.32 -0.16 4.81
N ARG A 154 1.60 -0.57 6.05
CA ARG A 154 1.93 -1.97 6.39
C ARG A 154 0.77 -2.89 6.03
N ASP A 155 -0.46 -2.50 6.34
CA ASP A 155 -1.67 -3.26 5.98
C ASP A 155 -1.81 -3.49 4.48
N PHE A 156 -1.35 -2.55 3.64
CA PHE A 156 -1.41 -2.74 2.19
C PHE A 156 -0.45 -3.85 1.76
N ILE A 157 0.78 -3.83 2.29
CA ILE A 157 1.78 -4.87 2.04
C ILE A 157 1.28 -6.23 2.53
N VAL A 158 0.69 -6.27 3.72
CA VAL A 158 0.07 -7.49 4.28
C VAL A 158 -1.00 -8.03 3.35
N ARG A 159 -1.96 -7.20 2.94
CA ARG A 159 -3.07 -7.60 2.07
C ARG A 159 -2.56 -8.11 0.72
N ASP A 160 -1.56 -7.47 0.14
CA ASP A 160 -0.98 -7.93 -1.13
C ASP A 160 -0.18 -9.22 -0.97
N ILE A 161 0.55 -9.41 0.13
CA ILE A 161 1.17 -10.72 0.40
C ILE A 161 0.10 -11.80 0.48
N VAL A 162 -0.97 -11.59 1.26
CA VAL A 162 -2.09 -12.55 1.32
C VAL A 162 -2.64 -12.81 -0.07
N ARG A 163 -2.89 -11.76 -0.86
CA ARG A 163 -3.39 -11.88 -2.23
C ARG A 163 -2.47 -12.69 -3.14
N SER A 164 -1.14 -12.56 -2.99
CA SER A 164 -0.18 -13.36 -3.76
C SER A 164 -0.17 -14.83 -3.39
N GLU A 165 -0.45 -15.17 -2.13
CA GLU A 165 -0.40 -16.54 -1.62
C GLU A 165 -1.73 -17.28 -1.79
N THR A 166 -2.85 -16.58 -1.60
CA THR A 166 -4.18 -17.20 -1.51
C THR A 166 -5.17 -16.71 -2.57
N GLY A 167 -4.79 -15.73 -3.39
CA GLY A 167 -5.71 -15.09 -4.34
C GLY A 167 -6.59 -14.03 -3.68
N TRP A 168 -7.66 -13.62 -4.37
CA TRP A 168 -8.50 -12.48 -3.98
C TRP A 168 -9.66 -12.82 -3.05
N TRP A 169 -10.01 -14.11 -2.92
CA TRP A 169 -11.18 -14.53 -2.17
C TRP A 169 -10.90 -14.57 -0.67
N ASP A 170 -11.78 -13.98 0.13
CA ASP A 170 -11.64 -13.83 1.59
C ASP A 170 -12.20 -15.02 2.40
N GLY A 171 -12.70 -16.04 1.70
CA GLY A 171 -13.27 -17.23 2.28
C GLY A 171 -14.73 -17.09 2.74
N ASN A 172 -15.41 -15.97 2.46
CA ASN A 172 -16.85 -15.83 2.68
C ASN A 172 -17.60 -16.29 1.41
N PRO A 173 -18.46 -17.33 1.49
CA PRO A 173 -19.20 -17.83 0.33
C PRO A 173 -20.08 -16.77 -0.33
N THR A 174 -20.64 -15.82 0.43
CA THR A 174 -21.47 -14.73 -0.11
C THR A 174 -20.66 -13.78 -1.00
N HIS A 175 -19.35 -13.69 -0.83
CA HIS A 175 -18.47 -12.82 -1.61
C HIS A 175 -17.91 -13.50 -2.86
N LEU A 176 -18.10 -14.82 -3.02
CA LEU A 176 -17.60 -15.55 -4.20
C LEU A 176 -18.38 -15.19 -5.46
N HIS A 177 -19.71 -15.17 -5.37
CA HIS A 177 -20.63 -14.80 -6.45
C HIS A 177 -21.74 -13.88 -5.91
N PRO A 178 -21.41 -12.65 -5.51
CA PRO A 178 -22.37 -11.76 -4.88
C PRO A 178 -23.44 -11.30 -5.88
N ALA A 179 -24.62 -10.96 -5.36
CA ALA A 179 -25.60 -10.19 -6.11
C ALA A 179 -25.02 -8.81 -6.50
N ARG A 180 -25.68 -8.12 -7.43
CA ARG A 180 -25.31 -6.73 -7.77
C ARG A 180 -25.26 -5.87 -6.50
N PRO A 181 -24.25 -5.01 -6.30
CA PRO A 181 -24.08 -4.26 -5.05
C PRO A 181 -25.33 -3.52 -4.59
N ALA A 182 -26.02 -2.82 -5.50
CA ALA A 182 -27.26 -2.09 -5.20
C ALA A 182 -28.41 -3.01 -4.76
N VAL A 183 -28.51 -4.22 -5.33
CA VAL A 183 -29.54 -5.21 -4.95
C VAL A 183 -29.25 -5.76 -3.56
N ALA A 184 -28.00 -6.15 -3.31
CA ALA A 184 -27.60 -6.65 -1.99
C ALA A 184 -27.79 -5.58 -0.89
N ALA A 185 -27.50 -4.32 -1.20
CA ALA A 185 -27.69 -3.21 -0.27
C ALA A 185 -29.17 -2.90 -0.01
N ALA A 186 -30.02 -2.89 -1.05
CA ALA A 186 -31.47 -2.73 -0.88
C ALA A 186 -32.07 -3.81 0.03
N VAL A 187 -31.75 -5.10 -0.22
CA VAL A 187 -32.25 -6.22 0.60
C VAL A 187 -31.82 -6.09 2.07
N ARG A 188 -30.59 -5.63 2.33
CA ARG A 188 -30.13 -5.35 3.72
C ARG A 188 -30.92 -4.21 4.37
N ALA A 189 -31.12 -3.11 3.65
CA ALA A 189 -31.87 -1.96 4.16
C ALA A 189 -33.36 -2.29 4.39
N ASP A 190 -33.96 -3.13 3.55
CA ASP A 190 -35.34 -3.60 3.70
C ASP A 190 -35.51 -4.52 4.92
N ALA A 191 -34.50 -5.36 5.21
CA ALA A 191 -34.50 -6.21 6.39
C ALA A 191 -34.39 -5.41 7.71
N ILE A 192 -33.92 -4.15 7.65
CA ILE A 192 -33.82 -3.26 8.80
C ILE A 192 -35.14 -2.49 8.95
N THR A 193 -35.96 -2.94 9.91
CA THR A 193 -37.27 -2.35 10.21
C THR A 193 -37.15 -1.02 10.96
N ASP A 194 -36.12 -0.86 11.78
CA ASP A 194 -35.81 0.38 12.50
C ASP A 194 -34.50 0.98 11.96
N LYS A 195 -34.62 1.78 10.90
CA LYS A 195 -33.50 2.49 10.30
C LYS A 195 -32.99 3.62 11.20
N GLN A 196 -33.84 4.15 12.09
CA GLN A 196 -33.44 5.23 13.00
C GLN A 196 -32.43 4.70 14.02
N ALA A 197 -32.64 3.50 14.56
CA ALA A 197 -31.70 2.86 15.46
C ALA A 197 -30.29 2.68 14.85
N VAL A 198 -30.18 2.46 13.53
CA VAL A 198 -28.89 2.38 12.84
C VAL A 198 -28.20 3.75 12.79
N LEU A 199 -28.95 4.82 12.48
CA LEU A 199 -28.44 6.19 12.49
C LEU A 199 -27.96 6.59 13.89
N ASP A 200 -28.78 6.33 14.91
CA ASP A 200 -28.47 6.68 16.31
C ASP A 200 -27.25 5.90 16.82
N GLN A 201 -27.13 4.63 16.47
CA GLN A 201 -25.97 3.81 16.81
C GLN A 201 -24.69 4.32 16.15
N ALA A 202 -24.74 4.70 14.87
CA ALA A 202 -23.60 5.28 14.17
C ALA A 202 -23.18 6.61 14.82
N ALA A 203 -24.15 7.47 15.19
CA ALA A 203 -23.88 8.72 15.89
C ALA A 203 -23.24 8.48 17.26
N ARG A 204 -23.74 7.53 18.06
CA ARG A 204 -23.15 7.16 19.34
C ARG A 204 -21.70 6.68 19.20
N LEU A 205 -21.43 5.79 18.23
CA LEU A 205 -20.08 5.29 17.97
C LEU A 205 -19.13 6.41 17.54
N ARG A 206 -19.60 7.35 16.71
CA ARG A 206 -18.83 8.54 16.34
C ARG A 206 -18.48 9.37 17.56
N ASP A 207 -19.44 9.65 18.43
CA ASP A 207 -19.25 10.49 19.62
C ASP A 207 -18.32 9.82 20.65
N GLU A 208 -18.22 8.48 20.62
CA GLU A 208 -17.23 7.69 21.37
C GLU A 208 -15.83 7.64 20.71
N GLY A 209 -15.64 8.28 19.55
CA GLY A 209 -14.39 8.25 18.79
C GLY A 209 -14.16 6.94 18.00
N ARG A 210 -15.16 6.05 17.93
CA ARG A 210 -15.09 4.75 17.23
C ARG A 210 -15.52 4.90 15.76
N VAL A 211 -14.85 5.82 15.06
CA VAL A 211 -15.25 6.28 13.72
C VAL A 211 -15.33 5.14 12.68
N GLN A 212 -14.34 4.23 12.67
CA GLN A 212 -14.34 3.10 11.74
C GLN A 212 -15.52 2.13 11.99
N GLU A 213 -15.93 1.97 13.24
CA GLU A 213 -17.08 1.13 13.58
C GLU A 213 -18.40 1.81 13.23
N ALA A 214 -18.49 3.13 13.41
CA ALA A 214 -19.62 3.92 12.93
C ALA A 214 -19.78 3.79 11.40
N LEU A 215 -18.67 3.77 10.63
CA LEU A 215 -18.68 3.49 9.20
C LEU A 215 -19.24 2.10 8.87
N HIS A 216 -18.87 1.06 9.62
CA HIS A 216 -19.44 -0.28 9.42
C HIS A 216 -20.95 -0.33 9.68
N VAL A 217 -21.43 0.39 10.70
CA VAL A 217 -22.86 0.46 11.03
C VAL A 217 -23.63 1.24 9.96
N ILE A 218 -23.15 2.42 9.56
CA ILE A 218 -23.88 3.27 8.62
C ILE A 218 -23.94 2.66 7.21
N ASP A 219 -22.96 1.83 6.83
CA ASP A 219 -22.92 1.12 5.55
C ASP A 219 -24.08 0.14 5.34
N LEU A 220 -24.73 -0.28 6.43
CA LEU A 220 -25.95 -1.09 6.36
C LEU A 220 -27.09 -0.38 5.60
N LEU A 221 -27.12 0.96 5.65
CA LEU A 221 -28.14 1.79 4.98
C LEU A 221 -27.56 2.62 3.82
N ALA A 222 -26.38 3.23 4.01
CA ALA A 222 -25.85 4.23 3.08
C ALA A 222 -25.55 3.69 1.66
N LEU A 223 -25.42 2.37 1.50
CA LEU A 223 -25.18 1.72 0.21
C LEU A 223 -26.46 1.43 -0.57
N ALA A 224 -27.64 1.50 0.06
CA ALA A 224 -28.90 1.18 -0.58
C ALA A 224 -29.31 2.30 -1.56
N PRO A 225 -29.85 1.97 -2.75
CA PRO A 225 -30.39 2.95 -3.69
C PRO A 225 -31.76 3.48 -3.24
N GLY A 226 -32.23 4.57 -3.87
CA GLY A 226 -33.56 5.13 -3.64
C GLY A 226 -33.56 6.37 -2.75
N ASP A 227 -34.76 6.91 -2.55
CA ASP A 227 -35.02 8.26 -2.01
C ASP A 227 -35.63 8.24 -0.60
N ASP A 228 -35.48 7.12 0.14
CA ASP A 228 -35.90 7.06 1.55
C ASP A 228 -35.13 8.13 2.35
N PRO A 229 -35.82 9.04 3.07
CA PRO A 229 -35.17 10.09 3.84
C PRO A 229 -34.09 9.59 4.81
N GLN A 230 -34.26 8.40 5.41
CA GLN A 230 -33.29 7.82 6.34
C GLN A 230 -32.07 7.26 5.61
N ILE A 231 -32.23 6.78 4.38
CA ILE A 231 -31.11 6.37 3.52
C ILE A 231 -30.30 7.61 3.10
N GLU A 232 -30.96 8.71 2.74
CA GLU A 232 -30.27 9.97 2.44
C GLU A 232 -29.49 10.52 3.66
N LEU A 233 -30.07 10.44 4.85
CA LEU A 233 -29.38 10.79 6.10
C LEU A 233 -28.17 9.87 6.32
N ALA A 234 -28.29 8.57 6.07
CA ALA A 234 -27.18 7.64 6.20
C ALA A 234 -26.03 7.95 5.23
N ARG A 235 -26.32 8.34 3.99
CA ARG A 235 -25.29 8.76 3.02
C ARG A 235 -24.54 10.01 3.47
N LYS A 236 -25.26 11.00 4.01
CA LYS A 236 -24.66 12.22 4.59
C LYS A 236 -23.77 11.88 5.78
N ALA A 237 -24.27 11.08 6.73
CA ALA A 237 -23.51 10.61 7.87
C ALA A 237 -22.25 9.82 7.45
N LYS A 238 -22.35 8.95 6.44
CA LYS A 238 -21.19 8.24 5.89
C LYS A 238 -20.14 9.19 5.33
N ALA A 239 -20.55 10.23 4.59
CA ALA A 239 -19.61 11.21 4.04
C ALA A 239 -18.85 11.97 5.15
N GLU A 240 -19.55 12.38 6.21
CA GLU A 240 -18.94 13.02 7.39
C GLU A 240 -17.95 12.08 8.10
N LEU A 241 -18.36 10.82 8.31
CA LEU A 241 -17.50 9.80 8.95
C LEU A 241 -16.26 9.47 8.10
N CYS A 242 -16.39 9.44 6.77
CA CYS A 242 -15.25 9.28 5.87
C CYS A 242 -14.29 10.46 6.00
N ALA A 243 -14.78 11.70 6.06
CA ALA A 243 -13.92 12.87 6.25
C ALA A 243 -13.14 12.78 7.58
N LEU A 244 -13.82 12.46 8.68
CA LEU A 244 -13.18 12.25 10.00
C LEU A 244 -12.11 11.15 9.94
N ARG A 245 -12.44 10.00 9.34
CA ARG A 245 -11.49 8.89 9.21
C ARG A 245 -10.27 9.25 8.35
N GLY A 246 -10.48 10.09 7.34
CA GLY A 246 -9.42 10.64 6.51
C GLY A 246 -8.42 11.50 7.28
N GLU A 247 -8.84 12.22 8.32
CA GLU A 247 -7.92 13.02 9.15
C GLU A 247 -6.99 12.14 10.01
N GLU A 248 -7.47 10.98 10.45
CA GLU A 248 -6.72 10.01 11.26
C GLU A 248 -5.78 9.11 10.45
N ALA A 249 -5.98 9.04 9.13
CA ALA A 249 -5.26 8.13 8.26
C ALA A 249 -3.78 8.57 8.07
N LEU A 250 -2.85 7.65 8.37
CA LEU A 250 -1.41 7.92 8.32
C LEU A 250 -0.89 8.19 6.90
N SER A 251 -1.30 7.37 5.94
CA SER A 251 -0.78 7.44 4.57
C SER A 251 -1.65 8.32 3.67
N TYR A 252 -0.99 9.05 2.76
CA TYR A 252 -1.68 9.86 1.75
C TYR A 252 -2.70 9.06 0.96
N VAL A 253 -2.34 7.83 0.58
CA VAL A 253 -3.24 6.91 -0.14
C VAL A 253 -4.49 6.63 0.67
N SER A 254 -4.36 6.33 1.97
CA SER A 254 -5.51 6.09 2.84
C SER A 254 -6.42 7.32 2.90
N ARG A 255 -5.86 8.51 3.12
CA ARG A 255 -6.61 9.78 3.14
C ARG A 255 -7.38 10.01 1.84
N SER A 256 -6.72 9.76 0.71
CA SER A 256 -7.34 9.90 -0.61
C SER A 256 -8.48 8.90 -0.84
N CYS A 257 -8.45 7.71 -0.25
CA CYS A 257 -9.52 6.73 -0.37
C CYS A 257 -10.76 7.10 0.47
N TYR A 258 -10.59 7.83 1.57
CA TYR A 258 -11.70 8.37 2.37
C TYR A 258 -12.21 9.71 1.84
N GLY A 259 -11.40 10.46 1.10
CA GLY A 259 -11.79 11.72 0.49
C GLY A 259 -12.84 11.57 -0.60
N PRO A 260 -13.51 12.67 -1.00
CA PRO A 260 -14.43 12.66 -2.14
C PRO A 260 -13.69 12.16 -3.37
N ARG A 261 -14.30 11.22 -4.12
CA ARG A 261 -13.77 10.85 -5.43
C ARG A 261 -13.89 12.08 -6.33
N PRO A 262 -12.81 12.49 -7.04
CA PRO A 262 -12.99 13.46 -8.11
C PRO A 262 -13.95 12.86 -9.14
N ASP A 263 -14.96 13.65 -9.51
CA ASP A 263 -15.96 13.32 -10.53
C ASP A 263 -15.32 12.99 -11.89
#